data_AF-A0A5E4M7U0-F1
#
_entry.id   AF-A0A5E4M7U0-F1
#
_cell.length_a   1.000
_cell.length_b   1.000
_cell.length_c   1.000
_cell.angle_alpha   90.00
_cell.angle_beta   90.00
_cell.angle_gamma   90.00
#
_symmetry.space_group_name_H-M   'P 1'
#
loop_
_entity.id
_entity.type
_entity.pdbx_description
1 polymer ?
#
loop_
_entity_poly.entity_id
_entity_poly.type
_entity_poly.pdbx_seq_one_letter_code
_entity_poly.pdbx_strand_id
1 'polypeptide(L)'
;MAKIKSNLKSKISNWIAPYNENKEVFTLDGKVIYCLVCNKCVSTKKKYLLDHHSKIMNQIIRYIGNNYVYIIIDKTTDPKDLAIANLLIGKLDGTPNKSYLVACKELESTNYETICQFTNSSLKIFPGIEQKVLIFISDAGTYTIKAVNTCKIFFPKLIHTTCMALVANRILEKIRELYPDINKLINDGKIAFLKAPSRINKYRK
;
A
#
# COMPACT_ATOMS: atom_id res chain seq x y z
N MET A 1 -40.69 29.83 0.90
CA MET A 1 -39.30 29.73 1.42
C MET A 1 -38.40 29.18 0.33
N ALA A 2 -37.48 30.00 -0.21
CA ALA A 2 -36.50 29.53 -1.19
C ALA A 2 -35.50 28.59 -0.50
N LYS A 3 -35.36 27.36 -1.01
CA LYS A 3 -34.30 26.43 -0.56
C LYS A 3 -32.94 27.05 -0.88
N ILE A 4 -32.28 27.61 0.12
CA ILE A 4 -30.89 28.06 0.03
C ILE A 4 -30.07 26.84 -0.39
N LYS A 5 -29.54 26.84 -1.62
CA LYS A 5 -28.62 25.79 -2.08
C LYS A 5 -27.41 25.82 -1.16
N SER A 6 -27.30 24.84 -0.26
CA SER A 6 -26.16 24.72 0.65
C SER A 6 -24.86 24.70 -0.15
N ASN A 7 -23.94 25.61 0.17
CA ASN A 7 -22.59 25.60 -0.40
C ASN A 7 -21.94 24.23 -0.14
N LEU A 8 -21.22 23.67 -1.12
CA LEU A 8 -20.57 22.36 -1.01
C LEU A 8 -19.69 22.26 0.25
N LYS A 9 -19.04 23.37 0.64
CA LYS A 9 -18.23 23.47 1.86
C LYS A 9 -19.05 23.23 3.14
N SER A 10 -20.23 23.85 3.28
CA SER A 10 -21.07 23.67 4.45
C SER A 10 -21.68 22.26 4.52
N LYS A 11 -22.03 21.69 3.36
CA LYS A 11 -22.48 20.30 3.27
C LYS A 11 -21.42 19.31 3.75
N ILE A 12 -20.17 19.49 3.32
CA ILE A 12 -19.04 18.65 3.75
C ILE A 12 -18.74 18.84 5.24
N SER A 13 -18.77 20.08 5.73
CA SER A 13 -18.59 20.36 7.16
C SER A 13 -19.61 19.61 8.03
N ASN A 14 -20.87 19.56 7.60
CA ASN A 14 -21.92 18.79 8.28
C ASN A 14 -21.70 17.28 8.22
N TRP A 15 -20.98 16.78 7.21
CA TRP A 15 -20.64 15.35 7.11
C TRP A 15 -19.53 14.94 8.08
N ILE A 16 -18.54 15.81 8.30
CA ILE A 16 -17.39 15.51 9.18
C ILE A 16 -17.68 15.80 10.66
N ALA A 17 -18.62 16.70 10.97
CA ALA A 17 -18.91 17.13 12.34
C ALA A 17 -19.11 15.97 13.34
N PRO A 18 -19.88 14.90 13.03
CA PRO A 18 -20.06 13.78 13.96
C PRO A 18 -18.78 13.00 14.29
N TYR A 19 -17.80 13.03 13.40
CA TYR A 19 -16.51 12.34 13.60
C TYR A 19 -15.53 13.17 14.41
N ASN A 20 -15.76 14.49 14.52
CA ASN A 20 -14.87 15.43 15.19
C ASN A 20 -15.34 15.81 16.60
N GLU A 21 -16.43 15.23 17.10
CA GLU A 21 -17.02 15.59 18.41
C GLU A 21 -16.04 15.40 19.57
N ASN A 22 -15.32 14.27 19.60
CA ASN A 22 -14.44 13.90 20.73
C ASN A 22 -12.95 14.09 20.41
N LYS A 23 -12.59 13.98 19.14
CA LYS A 23 -11.22 14.11 18.65
C LYS A 23 -11.29 14.56 17.20
N GLU A 24 -10.42 15.46 16.80
CA GLU A 24 -10.33 15.86 15.40
C GLU A 24 -9.86 14.67 14.54
N VAL A 25 -10.78 14.09 13.76
CA VAL A 25 -10.53 12.94 12.87
C VAL A 25 -10.38 13.39 11.43
N PHE A 26 -11.15 14.40 11.03
CA PHE A 26 -11.16 14.94 9.67
C PHE A 26 -10.98 16.45 9.66
N THR A 27 -10.13 16.95 8.77
CA THR A 27 -10.02 18.38 8.47
C THR A 27 -10.50 18.65 7.06
N LEU A 28 -10.86 19.92 6.79
CA LEU A 28 -11.34 20.37 5.49
C LEU A 28 -10.41 21.46 4.96
N ASP A 29 -9.71 21.16 3.88
CA ASP A 29 -8.93 22.14 3.12
C ASP A 29 -9.64 22.42 1.80
N GLY A 30 -10.26 23.60 1.71
CA GLY A 30 -11.12 23.99 0.59
C GLY A 30 -12.30 23.03 0.38
N LYS A 31 -12.14 22.09 -0.56
CA LYS A 31 -13.12 21.06 -0.95
C LYS A 31 -12.63 19.62 -0.71
N VAL A 32 -11.47 19.44 -0.08
CA VAL A 32 -10.84 18.14 0.18
C VAL A 32 -10.92 17.82 1.66
N ILE A 33 -11.46 16.65 2.00
CA ILE A 33 -11.41 16.13 3.37
C ILE A 33 -10.06 15.44 3.57
N TYR A 34 -9.35 15.77 4.64
CA TYR A 34 -8.14 15.09 5.06
C TYR A 34 -8.44 14.28 6.34
N CYS A 35 -8.10 13.01 6.33
CA CYS A 35 -8.17 12.18 7.53
C CYS A 35 -6.89 12.36 8.35
N LEU A 36 -6.99 12.90 9.56
CA LEU A 36 -5.86 13.07 10.47
C LEU A 36 -5.36 11.74 11.06
N VAL A 37 -6.21 10.71 11.07
CA VAL A 37 -5.81 9.38 11.56
C VAL A 37 -4.82 8.72 10.62
N CYS A 38 -5.04 8.82 9.29
CA CYS A 38 -4.18 8.18 8.29
C CYS A 38 -3.40 9.14 7.39
N ASN A 39 -3.54 10.43 7.62
CA ASN A 39 -2.96 11.51 6.81
C ASN A 39 -3.24 11.37 5.30
N LYS A 40 -4.48 11.04 4.94
CA LYS A 40 -4.91 10.86 3.54
C LYS A 40 -6.13 11.67 3.18
N CYS A 41 -6.17 12.10 1.92
CA CYS A 41 -7.36 12.69 1.32
C CYS A 41 -8.49 11.65 1.21
N VAL A 42 -9.69 12.03 1.62
CA VAL A 42 -10.90 11.22 1.47
C VAL A 42 -11.80 11.86 0.42
N SER A 43 -12.32 11.03 -0.50
CA SER A 43 -13.16 11.53 -1.59
C SER A 43 -14.42 12.20 -1.06
N THR A 44 -14.67 13.43 -1.52
CA THR A 44 -15.84 14.23 -1.15
C THR A 44 -17.05 14.04 -2.07
N LYS A 45 -16.98 13.06 -3.00
CA LYS A 45 -18.04 12.79 -3.99
C LYS A 45 -19.34 12.35 -3.33
N LYS A 46 -19.27 11.50 -2.30
CA LYS A 46 -20.44 10.91 -1.62
C LYS A 46 -20.13 10.68 -0.14
N LYS A 47 -21.08 11.00 0.74
CA LYS A 47 -20.93 10.85 2.21
C LYS A 47 -20.48 9.45 2.63
N TYR A 48 -21.07 8.40 2.02
CA TYR A 48 -20.75 7.03 2.42
C TYR A 48 -19.27 6.66 2.23
N LEU A 49 -18.52 7.36 1.36
CA LEU A 49 -17.08 7.11 1.20
C LEU A 49 -16.30 7.53 2.45
N LEU A 50 -16.73 8.63 3.09
CA LEU A 50 -16.21 9.06 4.39
C LEU A 50 -16.57 8.05 5.48
N ASP A 51 -17.85 7.66 5.53
CA ASP A 51 -18.35 6.72 6.52
C ASP A 51 -17.64 5.35 6.40
N HIS A 52 -17.47 4.88 5.17
CA HIS A 52 -16.75 3.64 4.88
C HIS A 52 -15.27 3.74 5.24
N HIS A 53 -14.59 4.84 4.87
CA HIS A 53 -13.20 5.06 5.22
C HIS A 53 -13.00 5.02 6.74
N SER A 54 -13.77 5.81 7.49
CA SER A 54 -13.70 5.84 8.96
C SER A 54 -13.97 4.46 9.58
N LYS A 55 -15.02 3.77 9.10
CA LYS A 55 -15.39 2.44 9.60
C LYS A 55 -14.29 1.42 9.37
N ILE A 56 -13.76 1.31 8.14
CA ILE A 56 -12.72 0.34 7.80
C ILE A 56 -11.43 0.64 8.57
N MET A 57 -11.01 1.91 8.66
CA MET A 57 -9.79 2.27 9.41
C MET A 57 -9.90 1.86 10.88
N ASN A 58 -11.02 2.14 11.53
CA ASN A 58 -11.25 1.73 12.91
C ASN A 58 -11.30 0.21 13.07
N GLN A 59 -11.88 -0.51 12.10
CA GLN A 59 -11.88 -1.97 12.11
C GLN A 59 -10.46 -2.54 12.01
N ILE A 60 -9.62 -2.00 11.13
CA ILE A 60 -8.22 -2.45 10.97
C ILE A 60 -7.43 -2.17 12.25
N ILE A 61 -7.54 -0.96 12.82
CA ILE A 61 -6.84 -0.59 14.06
C ILE A 61 -7.25 -1.52 15.22
N ARG A 62 -8.56 -1.81 15.36
CA ARG A 62 -9.06 -2.74 16.38
C ARG A 62 -8.62 -4.19 16.14
N TYR A 63 -8.61 -4.63 14.87
CA TYR A 63 -8.18 -5.97 14.50
C TYR A 63 -6.71 -6.21 14.83
N ILE A 64 -5.84 -5.24 14.55
CA ILE A 64 -4.43 -5.29 14.94
C ILE A 64 -4.31 -5.23 16.47
N GLY A 65 -5.00 -4.28 17.11
CA GLY A 65 -5.08 -4.17 18.57
C GLY A 65 -3.71 -4.08 19.24
N ASN A 66 -3.47 -4.95 20.22
CA ASN A 66 -2.21 -5.00 20.98
C ASN A 66 -1.26 -6.12 20.54
N ASN A 67 -1.50 -6.71 19.38
CA ASN A 67 -0.70 -7.85 18.91
C ASN A 67 0.60 -7.38 18.27
N TYR A 68 1.57 -8.29 18.20
CA TYR A 68 2.71 -8.14 17.31
C TYR A 68 2.26 -8.19 15.84
N VAL A 69 3.02 -7.55 14.96
CA VAL A 69 2.67 -7.44 13.54
C VAL A 69 3.85 -7.77 12.63
N TYR A 70 3.50 -8.25 11.44
CA TYR A 70 4.39 -8.23 10.29
C TYR A 70 3.93 -7.15 9.33
N ILE A 71 4.88 -6.56 8.61
CA ILE A 71 4.63 -5.63 7.51
C ILE A 71 5.23 -6.18 6.23
N ILE A 72 4.54 -5.93 5.12
CA ILE A 72 5.02 -6.25 3.78
C ILE A 72 5.18 -4.94 3.04
N ILE A 73 6.38 -4.70 2.53
CA ILE A 73 6.64 -3.61 1.59
C ILE A 73 6.89 -4.20 0.22
N ASP A 74 5.97 -3.88 -0.68
CA ASP A 74 6.06 -4.24 -2.07
C ASP A 74 6.25 -2.99 -2.91
N LYS A 75 7.24 -3.04 -3.80
CA LYS A 75 7.55 -1.94 -4.73
C LYS A 75 7.28 -2.44 -6.13
N THR A 76 6.33 -1.80 -6.80
CA THR A 76 6.04 -2.05 -8.21
C THR A 76 6.40 -0.82 -9.04
N THR A 77 6.71 -1.04 -10.31
CA THR A 77 6.79 0.03 -11.31
C THR A 77 5.51 -0.03 -12.13
N ASP A 78 4.81 1.10 -12.24
CA ASP A 78 3.59 1.17 -13.06
C ASP A 78 3.93 1.32 -14.56
N PRO A 79 2.95 1.25 -15.48
CA PRO A 79 3.20 1.41 -16.91
C PRO A 79 3.69 2.79 -17.36
N LYS A 80 3.75 3.77 -16.45
CA LYS A 80 4.31 5.11 -16.67
C LYS A 80 5.70 5.26 -16.03
N ASP A 81 6.31 4.15 -15.64
CA ASP A 81 7.59 4.07 -14.95
C ASP A 81 7.60 4.74 -13.56
N LEU A 82 6.44 4.96 -12.96
CA LEU A 82 6.34 5.50 -11.61
C LEU A 82 6.56 4.37 -10.59
N ALA A 83 7.42 4.64 -9.61
CA ALA A 83 7.67 3.72 -8.52
C ALA A 83 6.54 3.81 -7.48
N ILE A 84 5.73 2.77 -7.37
CA ILE A 84 4.64 2.68 -6.39
C ILE A 84 5.06 1.76 -5.26
N ALA A 85 5.00 2.27 -4.03
CA ALA A 85 5.21 1.50 -2.81
C ALA A 85 3.87 1.17 -2.15
N ASN A 86 3.71 -0.11 -1.82
CA ASN A 86 2.57 -0.67 -1.11
C ASN A 86 3.03 -1.15 0.27
N LEU A 87 2.32 -0.74 1.32
CA LEU A 87 2.51 -1.23 2.68
C LEU A 87 1.29 -2.05 3.09
N LEU A 88 1.50 -3.33 3.33
CA LEU A 88 0.53 -4.19 3.99
C LEU A 88 0.93 -4.44 5.44
N ILE A 89 -0.07 -4.56 6.32
CA ILE A 89 0.11 -4.97 7.71
C ILE A 89 -0.69 -6.24 7.99
N GLY A 90 -0.14 -7.14 8.77
CA GLY A 90 -0.85 -8.31 9.26
C GLY A 90 -0.50 -8.62 10.71
N LYS A 91 -1.42 -9.32 11.37
CA LYS A 91 -1.33 -9.69 12.78
C LYS A 91 -0.51 -10.98 12.94
N LEU A 92 0.43 -11.00 13.89
CA LEU A 92 1.16 -12.19 14.31
C LEU A 92 0.52 -12.77 15.57
N ASP A 93 -0.35 -13.76 15.40
CA ASP A 93 -0.99 -14.50 16.50
C ASP A 93 -0.84 -16.03 16.39
N GLY A 94 0.02 -16.50 15.48
CA GLY A 94 0.22 -17.93 15.21
C GLY A 94 -0.78 -18.55 14.23
N THR A 95 -1.74 -17.81 13.71
CA THR A 95 -2.73 -18.30 12.72
C THR A 95 -2.59 -17.60 11.37
N PRO A 96 -2.93 -18.27 10.25
CA PRO A 96 -3.02 -17.63 8.95
C PRO A 96 -4.08 -16.52 8.97
N ASN A 97 -3.61 -15.27 8.85
CA ASN A 97 -4.45 -14.10 8.98
C ASN A 97 -4.47 -13.27 7.70
N LYS A 98 -5.52 -12.44 7.59
CA LYS A 98 -5.63 -11.48 6.49
C LYS A 98 -4.69 -10.30 6.72
N SER A 99 -3.95 -9.93 5.68
CA SER A 99 -3.21 -8.67 5.61
C SER A 99 -4.11 -7.54 5.10
N TYR A 100 -3.87 -6.32 5.56
CA TYR A 100 -4.57 -5.12 5.10
C TYR A 100 -3.59 -4.17 4.40
N LEU A 101 -3.97 -3.65 3.23
CA LEU A 101 -3.24 -2.59 2.56
C LEU A 101 -3.48 -1.26 3.29
N VAL A 102 -2.45 -0.74 3.95
CA VAL A 102 -2.52 0.48 4.75
C VAL A 102 -2.10 1.69 3.94
N ALA A 103 -1.11 1.56 3.07
CA ALA A 103 -0.62 2.64 2.24
C ALA A 103 -0.25 2.15 0.84
N CYS A 104 -0.50 3.01 -0.15
CA CYS A 104 -0.11 2.86 -1.54
C CYS A 104 0.27 4.27 -1.98
N LYS A 105 1.53 4.52 -2.28
CA LYS A 105 2.04 5.86 -2.62
C LYS A 105 3.10 5.76 -3.70
N GLU A 106 3.10 6.72 -4.62
CA GLU A 106 4.23 6.99 -5.48
C GLU A 106 5.45 7.46 -4.66
N LEU A 107 6.61 6.91 -4.98
CA LEU A 107 7.89 7.32 -4.44
C LEU A 107 8.62 8.17 -5.48
N GLU A 108 8.93 9.41 -5.13
CA GLU A 108 9.70 10.34 -5.98
C GLU A 108 11.11 9.81 -6.30
N SER A 109 11.66 9.00 -5.40
CA SER A 109 12.90 8.25 -5.63
C SER A 109 12.90 6.93 -4.87
N THR A 110 13.56 5.91 -5.44
CA THR A 110 13.68 4.58 -4.83
C THR A 110 14.99 4.47 -4.06
N ASN A 111 15.09 5.18 -2.95
CA ASN A 111 16.24 5.10 -2.06
C ASN A 111 15.82 4.56 -0.67
N TYR A 112 16.80 4.30 0.18
CA TYR A 112 16.53 3.70 1.49
C TYR A 112 15.78 4.65 2.44
N GLU A 113 15.97 5.96 2.28
CA GLU A 113 15.36 6.99 3.12
C GLU A 113 13.89 7.15 2.80
N THR A 114 13.51 7.22 1.51
CA THR A 114 12.12 7.34 1.09
C THR A 114 11.28 6.16 1.54
N ILE A 115 11.83 4.93 1.50
CA ILE A 115 11.16 3.74 2.01
C ILE A 115 11.01 3.80 3.53
N CYS A 116 12.05 4.20 4.25
CA CYS A 116 11.98 4.34 5.71
C CYS A 116 10.95 5.38 6.13
N GLN A 117 10.93 6.55 5.48
CA GLN A 117 9.95 7.61 5.70
C GLN A 117 8.53 7.16 5.36
N PHE A 118 8.34 6.50 4.21
CA PHE A 118 7.06 5.92 3.80
C PHE A 118 6.54 4.90 4.83
N THR A 119 7.40 4.02 5.32
CA THR A 119 7.05 3.00 6.32
C THR A 119 6.63 3.66 7.63
N ASN A 120 7.46 4.54 8.17
CA ASN A 120 7.22 5.19 9.45
C ASN A 120 5.95 6.03 9.41
N SER A 121 5.80 6.89 8.40
CA SER A 121 4.61 7.75 8.24
C SER A 121 3.32 6.95 8.10
N SER A 122 3.35 5.83 7.38
CA SER A 122 2.17 4.99 7.15
C SER A 122 1.74 4.17 8.37
N LEU A 123 2.67 3.87 9.28
CA LEU A 123 2.39 3.08 10.50
C LEU A 123 1.95 3.93 11.69
N LYS A 124 2.19 5.25 11.69
CA LYS A 124 1.76 6.18 12.76
C LYS A 124 0.27 6.11 13.11
N ILE A 125 -0.54 5.56 12.23
CA ILE A 125 -1.98 5.36 12.42
C ILE A 125 -2.28 4.34 13.55
N PHE A 126 -1.32 3.47 13.87
CA PHE A 126 -1.46 2.40 14.85
C PHE A 126 -0.81 2.80 16.18
N PRO A 127 -1.53 2.80 17.30
CA PRO A 127 -0.99 3.21 18.59
C PRO A 127 0.03 2.20 19.15
N GLY A 128 1.23 2.70 19.48
CA GLY A 128 2.32 1.93 20.08
C GLY A 128 2.90 0.87 19.13
N ILE A 129 2.85 1.14 17.82
CA ILE A 129 3.29 0.21 16.77
C ILE A 129 4.81 0.00 16.80
N GLU A 130 5.57 0.97 17.30
CA GLU A 130 7.04 1.00 17.38
C GLU A 130 7.61 -0.26 18.05
N GLN A 131 6.93 -0.75 19.09
CA GLN A 131 7.35 -1.93 19.85
C GLN A 131 6.73 -3.25 19.35
N LYS A 132 5.83 -3.17 18.36
CA LYS A 132 4.99 -4.27 17.89
C LYS A 132 5.40 -4.81 16.53
N VAL A 133 6.10 -4.03 15.69
CA VAL A 133 6.59 -4.52 14.40
C VAL A 133 7.76 -5.47 14.62
N LEU A 134 7.56 -6.75 14.28
CA LEU A 134 8.59 -7.79 14.41
C LEU A 134 9.18 -8.21 13.07
N ILE A 135 8.36 -8.31 12.02
CA ILE A 135 8.80 -8.86 10.73
C ILE A 135 8.59 -7.82 9.63
N PHE A 136 9.65 -7.57 8.86
CA PHE A 136 9.63 -6.77 7.64
C PHE A 136 9.86 -7.68 6.45
N ILE A 137 8.83 -7.85 5.61
CA ILE A 137 8.88 -8.67 4.41
C ILE A 137 9.04 -7.76 3.19
N SER A 138 10.07 -7.96 2.39
CA SER A 138 10.30 -7.19 1.16
C SER A 138 11.20 -7.92 0.18
N ASP A 139 11.49 -7.26 -0.95
CA ASP A 139 12.60 -7.69 -1.79
C ASP A 139 13.94 -7.65 -1.03
N ALA A 140 14.93 -8.38 -1.55
CA ALA A 140 16.31 -8.39 -1.04
C ALA A 140 17.19 -7.38 -1.79
N GLY A 141 16.63 -6.24 -2.20
CA GLY A 141 17.42 -5.15 -2.79
C GLY A 141 18.39 -4.56 -1.76
N THR A 142 19.59 -4.17 -2.20
CA THR A 142 20.63 -3.57 -1.31
C THR A 142 20.12 -2.31 -0.61
N TYR A 143 19.37 -1.47 -1.32
CA TYR A 143 18.72 -0.28 -0.76
C TYR A 143 17.63 -0.63 0.26
N THR A 144 16.86 -1.70 0.03
CA THR A 144 15.81 -2.16 0.95
C THR A 144 16.40 -2.69 2.24
N ILE A 145 17.48 -3.47 2.18
CA ILE A 145 18.21 -3.95 3.36
C ILE A 145 18.72 -2.75 4.17
N LYS A 146 19.29 -1.75 3.50
CA LYS A 146 19.71 -0.49 4.14
C LYS A 146 18.52 0.23 4.79
N ALA A 147 17.38 0.30 4.11
CA ALA A 147 16.15 0.93 4.63
C ALA A 147 15.66 0.23 5.89
N VAL A 148 15.62 -1.10 5.89
CA VAL A 148 15.18 -1.89 7.04
C VAL A 148 16.12 -1.73 8.22
N ASN A 149 17.43 -1.67 7.98
CA ASN A 149 18.39 -1.38 9.04
C ASN A 149 18.21 0.03 9.62
N THR A 150 17.90 1.04 8.80
CA THR A 150 17.50 2.37 9.31
C THR A 150 16.18 2.32 10.08
N CYS A 151 15.20 1.55 9.60
CA CYS A 151 13.90 1.36 10.27
C CYS A 151 14.04 0.77 11.68
N LYS A 152 15.11 0.01 11.98
CA LYS A 152 15.36 -0.53 13.34
C LYS A 152 15.48 0.56 14.41
N ILE A 153 15.84 1.79 14.04
CA ILE A 153 15.86 2.93 14.97
C ILE A 153 14.44 3.22 15.49
N PHE A 154 13.42 3.10 14.63
CA PHE A 154 12.01 3.32 14.97
C PHE A 154 11.31 2.04 15.45
N PHE A 155 11.78 0.89 15.00
CA PHE A 155 11.23 -0.43 15.29
C PHE A 155 12.33 -1.36 15.82
N PRO A 156 12.70 -1.28 17.11
CA PRO A 156 13.90 -1.94 17.64
C PRO A 156 13.92 -3.46 17.50
N LYS A 157 12.74 -4.11 17.49
CA LYS A 157 12.57 -5.57 17.39
C LYS A 157 12.43 -6.08 15.96
N LEU A 158 12.68 -5.22 14.97
CA LEU A 158 12.44 -5.52 13.56
C LEU A 158 13.45 -6.51 12.98
N ILE A 159 12.93 -7.59 12.39
CA ILE A 159 13.67 -8.62 11.67
C ILE A 159 13.28 -8.54 10.20
N HIS A 160 14.28 -8.48 9.31
CA HIS A 160 14.04 -8.55 7.86
C HIS A 160 13.85 -10.00 7.41
N THR A 161 12.91 -10.22 6.49
CA THR A 161 12.75 -11.50 5.80
C THR A 161 12.55 -11.24 4.31
N THR A 162 13.31 -11.96 3.48
CA THR A 162 13.15 -11.84 2.02
C THR A 162 11.83 -12.47 1.59
N CYS A 163 11.11 -11.79 0.71
CA CYS A 163 9.86 -12.29 0.14
C CYS A 163 10.07 -13.62 -0.59
N MET A 164 9.30 -14.64 -0.24
CA MET A 164 9.37 -15.96 -0.87
C MET A 164 9.06 -15.92 -2.37
N ALA A 165 8.21 -14.99 -2.83
CA ALA A 165 7.94 -14.81 -4.25
C ALA A 165 9.20 -14.38 -5.02
N LEU A 166 10.04 -13.54 -4.42
CA LEU A 166 11.33 -13.16 -5.01
C LEU A 166 12.28 -14.37 -5.08
N VAL A 167 12.32 -15.19 -4.04
CA VAL A 167 13.15 -16.40 -4.01
C VAL A 167 12.72 -17.36 -5.12
N ALA A 168 11.41 -17.63 -5.23
CA ALA A 168 10.87 -18.45 -6.30
C ALA A 168 11.20 -17.87 -7.69
N ASN A 169 11.04 -16.56 -7.90
CA ASN A 169 11.38 -15.92 -9.16
C ASN A 169 12.86 -16.08 -9.52
N ARG A 170 13.79 -15.93 -8.56
CA ARG A 170 15.23 -16.14 -8.80
C ARG A 170 15.54 -17.58 -9.19
N ILE A 171 14.89 -18.56 -8.57
CA ILE A 171 15.03 -19.98 -8.94
C ILE A 171 14.53 -20.20 -10.37
N LEU A 172 13.36 -19.64 -10.71
CA LEU A 172 12.79 -19.76 -12.05
C LEU A 172 13.68 -19.11 -13.13
N GLU A 173 14.29 -17.95 -12.85
CA GLU A 173 15.25 -17.34 -13.78
C GLU A 173 16.47 -18.23 -14.01
N LYS A 174 16.98 -18.92 -12.97
CA LYS A 174 18.05 -19.92 -13.15
C LYS A 174 17.62 -21.11 -13.98
N ILE A 175 16.40 -21.62 -13.78
CA ILE A 175 15.85 -22.67 -14.65
C ILE A 175 15.78 -22.17 -16.09
N ARG A 176 15.32 -20.93 -16.32
CA ARG A 176 15.28 -20.35 -17.68
C ARG A 176 16.67 -20.28 -18.31
N GLU A 177 17.71 -19.87 -17.58
CA GLU A 177 19.09 -19.86 -18.09
C GLU A 177 19.57 -21.25 -18.54
N LEU A 178 19.15 -22.31 -17.84
CA LEU A 178 19.56 -23.70 -18.14
C LEU A 178 18.87 -24.31 -19.37
N TYR A 179 17.70 -23.79 -19.77
CA TYR A 179 16.90 -24.34 -20.87
C TYR A 179 16.60 -23.29 -21.97
N PRO A 180 17.61 -22.87 -22.76
CA PRO A 180 17.45 -21.84 -23.79
C PRO A 180 16.47 -22.25 -24.89
N ASP A 181 16.38 -23.53 -25.26
CA ASP A 181 15.45 -24.00 -26.29
C ASP A 181 13.98 -23.85 -25.87
N ILE A 182 13.69 -24.07 -24.59
CA ILE A 182 12.34 -23.85 -24.03
C ILE A 182 12.03 -22.35 -24.06
N ASN A 183 12.98 -21.49 -23.70
CA ASN A 183 12.79 -20.04 -23.80
C ASN A 183 12.53 -19.61 -25.25
N LYS A 184 13.26 -20.17 -26.22
CA LYS A 184 13.05 -19.91 -27.64
C LYS A 184 11.64 -20.32 -28.07
N LEU A 185 11.21 -21.53 -27.72
CA LEU A 185 9.86 -22.01 -28.01
C LEU A 185 8.77 -21.09 -27.42
N ILE A 186 8.90 -20.70 -26.16
CA ILE A 186 7.98 -19.76 -25.50
C ILE A 186 7.98 -18.40 -26.22
N ASN A 187 9.15 -17.91 -26.62
CA ASN A 187 9.27 -16.64 -27.33
C ASN A 187 8.62 -16.68 -28.72
N ASP A 188 8.84 -17.77 -29.46
CA ASP A 188 8.22 -17.98 -30.78
C ASP A 188 6.69 -18.05 -30.66
N GLY A 189 6.17 -18.72 -29.62
CA GLY A 189 4.75 -18.71 -29.28
C GLY A 189 4.22 -17.31 -28.99
N LYS A 190 4.91 -16.53 -28.14
CA LYS A 190 4.56 -15.12 -27.86
C LYS A 190 4.50 -14.29 -29.14
N ILE A 191 5.49 -14.43 -30.03
CA ILE A 191 5.56 -13.73 -31.32
C ILE A 191 4.37 -14.13 -32.20
N ALA A 192 4.06 -15.42 -32.30
CA ALA A 192 2.92 -15.92 -33.08
C ALA A 192 1.59 -15.32 -32.60
N PHE A 193 1.33 -15.33 -31.29
CA PHE A 193 0.13 -14.70 -30.72
C PHE A 193 0.12 -13.19 -30.89
N LEU A 194 1.26 -12.52 -30.75
CA LEU A 194 1.38 -11.08 -30.97
C LEU A 194 0.99 -10.68 -32.40
N LYS A 195 1.39 -11.50 -33.38
CA LYS A 195 1.12 -11.32 -34.81
C LYS A 195 -0.23 -11.86 -35.28
N ALA A 196 -0.98 -12.57 -34.43
CA ALA A 196 -2.24 -13.19 -34.81
C ALA A 196 -3.27 -12.13 -35.29
N PRO A 197 -3.86 -12.28 -36.50
CA PRO A 197 -4.78 -11.28 -37.06
C PRO A 197 -5.98 -10.99 -36.15
N SER A 198 -6.52 -12.02 -35.48
CA SER A 198 -7.63 -11.88 -34.54
C SER A 198 -7.30 -10.98 -33.34
N ARG A 199 -6.07 -11.09 -32.79
CA ARG A 199 -5.59 -10.22 -31.72
C ARG A 199 -5.34 -8.80 -32.23
N ILE A 200 -4.68 -8.66 -33.37
CA ILE A 200 -4.40 -7.36 -33.98
C ILE A 200 -5.71 -6.60 -34.24
N ASN A 201 -6.72 -7.24 -34.84
CA ASN A 201 -8.01 -6.59 -35.11
C ASN A 201 -8.77 -6.20 -33.83
N LYS A 202 -8.61 -6.95 -32.75
CA LYS A 202 -9.26 -6.65 -31.46
C LYS A 202 -8.58 -5.53 -30.68
N TYR A 203 -7.26 -5.39 -30.79
CA TYR A 203 -6.46 -4.47 -29.97
C TYR A 203 -5.80 -3.33 -30.76
N ARG A 204 -5.89 -3.32 -32.09
CA ARG A 204 -5.64 -2.10 -32.89
C ARG A 204 -6.70 -1.07 -32.47
N LYS A 205 -6.24 -0.02 -31.81
CA LYS A 205 -6.94 1.26 -31.75
C LYS A 205 -6.35 2.15 -32.84
#